data_AF-A0A2D9QQG0-F1
#
_entry.id   AF-A0A2D9QQG0-F1
#
_cell.length_a   1.000
_cell.length_b   1.000
_cell.length_c   1.000
_cell.angle_alpha   90.00
_cell.angle_beta   90.00
_cell.angle_gamma   90.00
#
_symmetry.space_group_name_H-M   'P 1'
#
loop_
_entity.id
_entity.type
_entity.pdbx_description
1 polymer ?
#
loop_
_entity_poly.entity_id
_entity_poly.type
_entity_poly.pdbx_seq_one_letter_code
_entity_poly.pdbx_strand_id
1 'polypeptide(L)'
;MPLKRLIIVILLSVMCFVSTTNAQQNFSDEIGPTRVRITQSQDPLLIPYIIWGGESALFYANGGLSTKPNSIMASLGLNLKLVPGDDFMQQVRDYLAGKSPILRGTFRMIAQASEVIGRDPRTQGVVFGQLTWSAGDHFVGRSDIRKISDLKGKKIAIQKGGPHVGMLYDMLLTARLPKSELQIIWMDELTGENSPAEKFRTDPTVSGCFVITPDMLSLVGDYHAVGDGTGGTVKNARLVVSTATLSRSIADVYACRKDYIDKNRAVVEKFFAGYLKGAEEVIRLKKDYESGGSKKYMALLQMMQDIYGKAVLPTLDEDAHGLIADCAFVGQPGNMAFFNDSTNIVTGFVGFNKNGLDMAINWGFARKRHNLISSSLNFKSPTFTNLLTTTVTTPIQRKRFKEESVRAEIETFNEEDILDDNTLISFTIQFEANQDTFSGTQYREEFDRVIELTSRFGNAAVAIKGHTDPSKVLFSLVKTGIKRGVLKRTGTRGNYEYFMNGRPFSLADTSELIRLIQQKKFDDGSDFDGPYQIMRAGLKLSEQRGEAVKQAILAYASRKSVRIEAEQIIPVGVGIKEPVIAKPTNSAEAAKNRRVEFALIKISSESVAEADFDF
;
A
#
# COMPACT_ATOMS: atom_id res chain seq x y z
N MET A 1 -70.89 23.20 43.86
CA MET A 1 -69.83 24.23 43.64
C MET A 1 -68.50 23.51 43.43
N PRO A 2 -67.93 23.46 42.22
CA PRO A 2 -66.67 22.75 42.00
C PRO A 2 -65.48 23.72 42.11
N LEU A 3 -64.51 23.35 42.96
CA LEU A 3 -63.22 24.02 43.08
C LEU A 3 -62.16 23.22 42.29
N LYS A 4 -61.51 23.92 41.37
CA LYS A 4 -60.47 23.46 40.45
C LYS A 4 -59.32 22.74 41.19
N ARG A 5 -58.88 21.58 40.68
CA ARG A 5 -57.54 21.03 40.96
C ARG A 5 -56.76 20.93 39.66
N LEU A 6 -55.64 21.65 39.65
CA LEU A 6 -54.63 21.76 38.62
C LEU A 6 -53.82 20.46 38.59
N ILE A 7 -53.75 19.78 37.44
CA ILE A 7 -52.86 18.63 37.21
C ILE A 7 -51.60 19.18 36.54
N ILE A 8 -50.47 19.13 37.23
CA ILE A 8 -49.14 19.38 36.68
C ILE A 8 -48.61 18.04 36.15
N VAL A 9 -48.42 17.94 34.84
CA VAL A 9 -47.75 16.82 34.17
C VAL A 9 -46.25 17.12 34.15
N ILE A 10 -45.47 16.34 34.89
CA ILE A 10 -44.00 16.35 34.81
C ILE A 10 -43.59 15.37 33.71
N LEU A 11 -43.15 15.91 32.57
CA LEU A 11 -42.50 15.15 31.50
C LEU A 11 -41.04 14.88 31.91
N LEU A 12 -40.75 13.65 32.35
CA LEU A 12 -39.38 13.14 32.45
C LEU A 12 -38.88 12.79 31.05
N SER A 13 -38.06 13.67 30.47
CA SER A 13 -37.23 13.36 29.31
C SER A 13 -36.06 12.47 29.72
N VAL A 14 -36.20 11.16 29.49
CA VAL A 14 -35.07 10.22 29.52
C VAL A 14 -34.17 10.54 28.34
N MET A 15 -33.12 11.33 28.58
CA MET A 15 -31.98 11.42 27.66
C MET A 15 -31.23 10.10 27.72
N CYS A 16 -31.50 9.21 26.77
CA CYS A 16 -30.59 8.13 26.44
C CYS A 16 -29.29 8.76 25.93
N PHE A 17 -28.26 8.82 26.78
CA PHE A 17 -26.89 9.01 26.33
C PHE A 17 -26.51 7.77 25.51
N VAL A 18 -26.70 7.85 24.19
CA VAL A 18 -26.01 6.96 23.26
C VAL A 18 -24.54 7.39 23.31
N SER A 19 -23.72 6.64 24.03
CA SER A 19 -22.27 6.78 24.01
C SER A 19 -21.80 6.53 22.57
N THR A 20 -21.59 7.59 21.79
CA THR A 20 -20.97 7.49 20.46
C THR A 20 -19.48 7.26 20.64
N THR A 21 -19.06 6.05 21.00
CA THR A 21 -17.64 5.65 21.11
C THR A 21 -16.96 5.43 19.74
N ASN A 22 -17.51 5.98 18.66
CA ASN A 22 -17.02 5.82 17.28
C ASN A 22 -16.14 6.99 16.77
N ALA A 23 -15.86 8.00 17.60
CA ALA A 23 -15.04 9.14 17.18
C ALA A 23 -13.55 8.90 17.48
N GLN A 24 -12.68 9.12 16.49
CA GLN A 24 -11.24 9.20 16.69
C GLN A 24 -10.95 10.33 17.70
N GLN A 25 -10.27 10.02 18.81
CA GLN A 25 -9.87 11.00 19.81
C GLN A 25 -8.50 11.60 19.50
N ASN A 26 -8.19 12.76 20.08
CA ASN A 26 -6.83 13.29 19.99
C ASN A 26 -5.87 12.36 20.74
N PHE A 27 -4.66 12.21 20.21
CA PHE A 27 -3.63 11.39 20.83
C PHE A 27 -3.31 11.88 22.26
N SER A 28 -3.38 13.19 22.51
CA SER A 28 -3.20 13.74 23.85
C SER A 28 -4.27 13.33 24.86
N ASP A 29 -5.50 13.12 24.38
CA ASP A 29 -6.62 12.73 25.24
C ASP A 29 -6.46 11.24 25.61
N GLU A 30 -5.97 10.43 24.67
CA GLU A 30 -5.72 8.99 24.83
C GLU A 30 -4.59 8.66 25.81
N ILE A 31 -3.49 9.41 25.77
CA ILE A 31 -2.37 9.16 26.69
C ILE A 31 -2.57 9.79 28.08
N GLY A 32 -3.57 10.66 28.23
CA GLY A 32 -3.82 11.41 29.45
C GLY A 32 -2.74 12.46 29.79
N PRO A 33 -2.76 13.02 31.01
CA PRO A 33 -1.84 14.08 31.38
C PRO A 33 -0.39 13.58 31.50
N THR A 34 0.49 14.12 30.66
CA THR A 34 1.94 13.82 30.67
C THR A 34 2.77 15.02 31.09
N ARG A 35 3.92 14.79 31.74
CA ARG A 35 4.90 15.84 32.06
C ARG A 35 6.26 15.49 31.48
N VAL A 36 6.85 16.43 30.76
CA VAL A 36 8.22 16.31 30.24
C VAL A 36 9.20 16.32 31.40
N ARG A 37 10.00 15.27 31.51
CA ARG A 37 11.11 15.16 32.47
C ARG A 37 12.44 15.01 31.73
N ILE A 38 13.52 15.33 32.44
CA ILE A 38 14.88 15.10 31.96
C ILE A 38 15.07 13.59 31.80
N THR A 39 15.76 13.18 30.73
CA THR A 39 16.13 11.78 30.51
C THR A 39 16.95 11.25 31.70
N GLN A 40 16.49 10.17 32.32
CA GLN A 40 17.16 9.51 33.43
C GLN A 40 18.47 8.86 32.95
N SER A 41 19.34 8.44 33.88
CA SER A 41 20.50 7.61 33.53
C SER A 41 20.04 6.38 32.73
N GLN A 42 20.69 6.13 31.60
CA GLN A 42 20.31 5.10 30.62
C GLN A 42 21.35 3.98 30.55
N ASP A 43 21.79 3.45 31.71
CA ASP A 43 22.67 2.28 31.76
C ASP A 43 21.99 1.16 32.59
N PRO A 44 21.45 0.11 31.95
CA PRO A 44 21.41 -0.11 30.49
C PRO A 44 20.46 0.84 29.76
N LEU A 45 20.73 1.10 28.47
CA LEU A 45 19.86 1.92 27.62
C LEU A 45 18.60 1.12 27.29
N LEU A 46 17.44 1.67 27.65
CA LEU A 46 16.16 1.02 27.40
C LEU A 46 15.75 1.22 25.93
N ILE A 47 15.54 0.12 25.21
CA ILE A 47 15.10 0.11 23.82
C ILE A 47 13.75 -0.60 23.72
N PRO A 48 12.67 0.06 23.29
CA PRO A 48 11.40 -0.62 23.07
C PRO A 48 11.47 -1.54 21.84
N TYR A 49 10.85 -2.71 21.92
CA TYR A 49 10.57 -3.60 20.80
C TYR A 49 9.05 -3.87 20.70
N ILE A 50 8.56 -4.24 19.52
CA ILE A 50 7.15 -4.59 19.28
C ILE A 50 7.09 -6.02 18.69
N ILE A 51 5.91 -6.63 18.66
CA ILE A 51 5.71 -7.91 17.97
C ILE A 51 5.86 -7.67 16.46
N TRP A 52 7.07 -7.88 15.95
CA TRP A 52 7.40 -7.74 14.54
C TRP A 52 8.68 -8.51 14.20
N GLY A 53 8.80 -8.95 12.94
CA GLY A 53 9.96 -9.73 12.48
C GLY A 53 11.23 -8.90 12.35
N GLY A 54 11.10 -7.58 12.15
CA GLY A 54 12.23 -6.66 12.08
C GLY A 54 13.06 -6.64 13.37
N GLU A 55 12.46 -6.98 14.52
CA GLU A 55 13.17 -7.05 15.81
C GLU A 55 14.16 -8.21 15.88
N SER A 56 14.03 -9.22 15.02
CA SER A 56 14.99 -10.33 14.91
C SER A 56 16.43 -9.82 14.72
N ALA A 57 16.62 -8.73 13.96
CA ALA A 57 17.92 -8.09 13.77
C ALA A 57 18.48 -7.55 15.09
N LEU A 58 17.64 -6.93 15.92
CA LEU A 58 18.06 -6.41 17.23
C LEU A 58 18.28 -7.52 18.25
N PHE A 59 17.41 -8.53 18.29
CA PHE A 59 17.57 -9.69 19.16
C PHE A 59 18.87 -10.43 18.86
N TYR A 60 19.16 -10.65 17.57
CA TYR A 60 20.42 -11.24 17.13
C TYR A 60 21.61 -10.36 17.50
N ALA A 61 21.57 -9.06 17.17
CA ALA A 61 22.67 -8.15 17.44
C ALA A 61 22.97 -7.94 18.93
N ASN A 62 21.95 -8.02 19.79
CA ASN A 62 22.08 -7.84 21.23
C ASN A 62 22.36 -9.16 21.98
N GLY A 63 22.02 -10.31 21.39
CA GLY A 63 22.07 -11.62 22.03
C GLY A 63 20.86 -11.91 22.94
N GLY A 64 19.70 -11.33 22.63
CA GLY A 64 18.47 -11.42 23.41
C GLY A 64 18.07 -10.09 24.08
N LEU A 65 17.27 -10.14 25.16
CA LEU A 65 16.69 -8.96 25.79
C LEU A 65 17.68 -8.10 26.62
N SER A 66 18.85 -8.63 26.94
CA SER A 66 19.92 -7.90 27.62
C SER A 66 21.23 -8.17 26.90
N THR A 67 22.05 -7.14 26.72
CA THR A 67 23.29 -7.26 25.95
C THR A 67 24.17 -8.39 26.47
N LYS A 68 24.48 -9.34 25.60
CA LYS A 68 25.40 -10.44 25.92
C LYS A 68 26.85 -10.08 25.59
N PRO A 69 27.83 -10.57 26.36
CA PRO A 69 29.23 -10.51 25.96
C PRO A 69 29.42 -11.08 24.55
N ASN A 70 30.32 -10.48 23.77
CA ASN A 70 30.62 -10.85 22.37
C ASN A 70 29.46 -10.66 21.37
N SER A 71 28.34 -10.06 21.77
CA SER A 71 27.30 -9.62 20.84
C SER A 71 27.78 -8.43 19.98
N ILE A 72 27.08 -8.17 18.87
CA ILE A 72 27.36 -7.01 18.01
C ILE A 72 27.21 -5.70 18.81
N MET A 73 26.20 -5.61 19.66
CA MET A 73 26.00 -4.42 20.50
C MET A 73 27.12 -4.25 21.53
N ALA A 74 27.56 -5.34 22.17
CA ALA A 74 28.68 -5.30 23.12
C ALA A 74 29.99 -4.87 22.46
N SER A 75 30.29 -5.35 21.24
CA SER A 75 31.52 -4.98 20.52
C SER A 75 31.57 -3.51 20.12
N LEU A 76 30.40 -2.86 20.01
CA LEU A 76 30.28 -1.41 19.81
C LEU A 76 30.36 -0.59 21.11
N GLY A 77 30.46 -1.27 22.25
CA GLY A 77 30.51 -0.68 23.58
C GLY A 77 29.14 -0.24 24.11
N LEU A 78 28.06 -0.88 23.65
CA LEU A 78 26.71 -0.59 24.11
C LEU A 78 26.25 -1.59 25.17
N ASN A 79 25.43 -1.11 26.10
CA ASN A 79 24.69 -1.93 27.07
C ASN A 79 23.20 -1.58 26.95
N LEU A 80 22.42 -2.52 26.43
CA LEU A 80 21.01 -2.36 26.08
C LEU A 80 20.15 -3.32 26.90
N LYS A 81 18.97 -2.84 27.28
CA LYS A 81 17.87 -3.66 27.77
C LYS A 81 16.65 -3.43 26.91
N LEU A 82 16.22 -4.49 26.22
CA LEU A 82 15.06 -4.47 25.34
C LEU A 82 13.80 -4.65 26.18
N VAL A 83 12.79 -3.80 25.98
CA VAL A 83 11.54 -3.79 26.75
C VAL A 83 10.32 -3.84 25.83
N PRO A 84 9.23 -4.52 26.21
CA PRO A 84 8.00 -4.51 25.41
C PRO A 84 7.49 -3.09 25.14
N GLY A 85 7.00 -2.85 23.93
CA GLY A 85 6.61 -1.54 23.44
C GLY A 85 5.34 -1.52 22.60
N ASP A 86 4.58 -2.62 22.52
CA ASP A 86 3.33 -2.74 21.76
C ASP A 86 2.24 -1.76 22.23
N ASP A 87 2.18 -1.44 23.53
CA ASP A 87 1.43 -0.29 24.04
C ASP A 87 2.17 1.00 23.68
N PHE A 88 1.91 1.50 22.46
CA PHE A 88 2.54 2.71 21.95
C PHE A 88 2.21 3.94 22.80
N MET A 89 1.01 4.02 23.37
CA MET A 89 0.61 5.11 24.26
C MET A 89 1.47 5.12 25.53
N GLN A 90 1.73 3.95 26.13
CA GLN A 90 2.65 3.80 27.25
C GLN A 90 4.08 4.16 26.88
N GLN A 91 4.51 3.73 25.70
CA GLN A 91 5.83 4.06 25.17
C GLN A 91 6.04 5.58 25.06
N VAL A 92 5.04 6.32 24.58
CA VAL A 92 5.06 7.79 24.53
C VAL A 92 5.06 8.41 25.94
N ARG A 93 4.30 7.86 26.89
CA ARG A 93 4.35 8.31 28.30
C ARG A 93 5.75 8.17 28.88
N ASP A 94 6.41 7.03 28.66
CA ASP A 94 7.75 6.75 29.15
C ASP A 94 8.82 7.60 28.47
N TYR A 95 8.65 7.89 27.18
CA TYR A 95 9.47 8.81 26.42
C TYR A 95 9.44 10.23 27.00
N LEU A 96 8.25 10.76 27.26
CA LEU A 96 8.07 12.09 27.85
C LEU A 96 8.57 12.14 29.30
N ALA A 97 8.34 11.07 30.07
CA ALA A 97 8.83 10.93 31.44
C ALA A 97 10.36 10.71 31.52
N GLY A 98 11.05 10.60 30.39
CA GLY A 98 12.51 10.44 30.33
C GLY A 98 13.00 9.06 30.78
N LYS A 99 12.13 8.05 30.81
CA LYS A 99 12.52 6.67 31.14
C LYS A 99 13.27 6.01 29.98
N SER A 100 12.83 6.26 28.74
CA SER A 100 13.51 5.87 27.51
C SER A 100 13.65 7.09 26.60
N PRO A 101 14.79 7.30 25.93
CA PRO A 101 14.92 8.36 24.93
C PRO A 101 14.43 7.93 23.55
N ILE A 102 14.05 6.66 23.35
CA ILE A 102 13.76 6.08 22.03
C ILE A 102 12.29 5.63 21.97
N LEU A 103 11.66 5.94 20.84
CA LEU A 103 10.41 5.35 20.39
C LEU A 103 10.67 4.34 19.27
N ARG A 104 9.98 3.21 19.33
CA ARG A 104 9.85 2.20 18.28
C ARG A 104 8.39 2.12 17.84
N GLY A 105 8.18 2.18 16.54
CA GLY A 105 6.88 1.95 15.92
C GLY A 105 6.94 2.22 14.43
N THR A 106 5.78 2.27 13.78
CA THR A 106 5.72 2.71 12.39
C THR A 106 5.86 4.23 12.32
N PHE A 107 6.32 4.77 11.20
CA PHE A 107 6.43 6.20 10.99
C PHE A 107 5.08 6.91 11.26
N ARG A 108 3.98 6.26 10.88
CA ARG A 108 2.62 6.79 11.04
C ARG A 108 2.14 6.78 12.49
N MET A 109 2.61 5.85 13.33
CA MET A 109 2.41 5.92 14.79
C MET A 109 3.16 7.11 15.39
N ILE A 110 4.45 7.28 15.04
CA ILE A 110 5.25 8.43 15.50
C ILE A 110 4.60 9.76 15.08
N ALA A 111 4.05 9.83 13.87
CA ALA A 111 3.36 11.01 13.37
C ALA A 111 2.06 11.32 14.13
N GLN A 112 1.28 10.30 14.55
CA GLN A 112 0.09 10.50 15.40
C GLN A 112 0.47 11.12 16.76
N ALA A 113 1.60 10.71 17.34
CA ALA A 113 2.12 11.25 18.60
C ALA A 113 2.85 12.60 18.46
N SER A 114 3.07 13.07 17.22
CA SER A 114 3.96 14.21 16.90
C SER A 114 3.66 15.47 17.70
N GLU A 115 2.38 15.81 17.91
CA GLU A 115 2.01 16.99 18.69
C GLU A 115 2.47 16.85 20.14
N VAL A 116 2.20 15.72 20.78
CA VAL A 116 2.54 15.54 22.20
C VAL A 116 4.06 15.56 22.38
N ILE A 117 4.80 14.83 21.55
CA ILE A 117 6.27 14.78 21.67
C ILE A 117 6.93 16.09 21.20
N GLY A 118 6.30 16.82 20.28
CA GLY A 118 6.85 18.05 19.68
C GLY A 118 6.44 19.36 20.34
N ARG A 119 5.51 19.34 21.32
CA ARG A 119 5.10 20.53 22.08
C ARG A 119 6.25 21.14 22.89
N ASP A 120 7.15 20.30 23.39
CA ASP A 120 8.40 20.73 24.02
C ASP A 120 9.58 20.47 23.05
N PRO A 121 10.39 21.49 22.70
CA PRO A 121 11.50 21.33 21.76
C PRO A 121 12.53 20.27 22.18
N ARG A 122 12.64 19.96 23.47
CA ARG A 122 13.57 18.94 24.00
C ARG A 122 13.15 17.53 23.62
N THR A 123 11.85 17.26 23.56
CA THR A 123 11.29 15.93 23.29
C THR A 123 10.87 15.76 21.84
N GLN A 124 11.08 16.75 20.98
CA GLN A 124 10.71 16.65 19.57
C GLN A 124 11.36 15.41 18.93
N GLY A 125 10.56 14.58 18.26
CA GLY A 125 11.02 13.31 17.72
C GLY A 125 11.97 13.47 16.54
N VAL A 126 13.19 12.96 16.67
CA VAL A 126 14.17 12.80 15.58
C VAL A 126 14.07 11.36 15.07
N VAL A 127 13.46 11.16 13.89
CA VAL A 127 13.41 9.83 13.27
C VAL A 127 14.79 9.55 12.69
N PHE A 128 15.55 8.65 13.31
CA PHE A 128 16.97 8.48 13.01
C PHE A 128 17.29 7.28 12.14
N GLY A 129 16.37 6.32 12.02
CA GLY A 129 16.59 5.09 11.28
C GLY A 129 15.29 4.44 10.84
N GLN A 130 15.27 3.98 9.58
CA GLN A 130 14.27 3.07 9.05
C GLN A 130 14.80 1.64 9.14
N LEU A 131 13.95 0.73 9.62
CA LEU A 131 14.28 -0.66 9.90
C LEU A 131 13.86 -1.57 8.74
N THR A 132 12.57 -1.55 8.44
CA THR A 132 11.89 -2.43 7.49
C THR A 132 10.78 -1.66 6.76
N TRP A 133 10.40 -2.18 5.60
CA TRP A 133 9.05 -2.04 5.07
C TRP A 133 8.25 -3.30 5.41
N SER A 134 6.96 -3.14 5.70
CA SER A 134 6.07 -4.28 5.91
C SER A 134 5.70 -4.96 4.59
N ALA A 135 5.63 -6.29 4.62
CA ALA A 135 4.97 -7.14 3.64
C ALA A 135 3.89 -8.07 4.26
N GLY A 136 3.72 -8.04 5.59
CA GLY A 136 2.83 -8.94 6.35
C GLY A 136 1.59 -8.30 6.97
N ASP A 137 1.26 -7.07 6.56
CA ASP A 137 0.05 -6.38 7.04
C ASP A 137 -1.02 -6.38 5.95
N HIS A 138 -2.24 -6.73 6.34
CA HIS A 138 -3.30 -7.06 5.41
C HIS A 138 -4.63 -6.39 5.78
N PHE A 139 -5.43 -6.14 4.76
CA PHE A 139 -6.83 -5.79 4.89
C PHE A 139 -7.68 -6.93 4.30
N VAL A 140 -8.46 -7.56 5.17
CA VAL A 140 -9.39 -8.65 4.83
C VAL A 140 -10.80 -8.08 4.74
N GLY A 141 -11.52 -8.43 3.67
CA GLY A 141 -12.88 -7.97 3.42
C GLY A 141 -13.84 -9.13 3.16
N ARG A 142 -15.13 -8.92 3.42
CA ARG A 142 -16.21 -9.83 2.99
C ARG A 142 -16.52 -9.64 1.51
N SER A 143 -17.49 -10.39 0.99
CA SER A 143 -17.89 -10.37 -0.42
C SER A 143 -18.32 -9.00 -0.97
N ASP A 144 -18.70 -8.08 -0.10
CA ASP A 144 -19.13 -6.72 -0.43
C ASP A 144 -17.96 -5.71 -0.51
N ILE A 145 -16.72 -6.18 -0.35
CA ILE A 145 -15.49 -5.42 -0.59
C ILE A 145 -14.56 -6.26 -1.47
N ARG A 146 -14.39 -5.86 -2.73
CA ARG A 146 -13.45 -6.49 -3.67
C ARG A 146 -12.25 -5.60 -3.97
N LYS A 147 -12.45 -4.28 -3.93
CA LYS A 147 -11.43 -3.26 -4.18
C LYS A 147 -11.53 -2.13 -3.16
N ILE A 148 -10.50 -1.28 -3.13
CA ILE A 148 -10.40 -0.21 -2.13
C ILE A 148 -11.59 0.78 -2.22
N SER A 149 -12.12 1.04 -3.41
CA SER A 149 -13.26 1.94 -3.59
C SER A 149 -14.57 1.42 -2.99
N ASP A 150 -14.69 0.12 -2.73
CA ASP A 150 -15.88 -0.48 -2.10
C ASP A 150 -15.98 -0.17 -0.60
N LEU A 151 -14.94 0.44 0.00
CA LEU A 151 -14.93 0.89 1.40
C LEU A 151 -15.97 1.98 1.69
N LYS A 152 -16.51 2.65 0.67
CA LYS A 152 -17.51 3.69 0.84
C LYS A 152 -18.75 3.17 1.56
N GLY A 153 -19.11 3.81 2.67
CA GLY A 153 -20.23 3.47 3.53
C GLY A 153 -20.04 2.20 4.37
N LYS A 154 -18.83 1.62 4.39
CA LYS A 154 -18.56 0.35 5.09
C LYS A 154 -18.13 0.56 6.54
N LYS A 155 -18.23 -0.51 7.31
CA LYS A 155 -17.78 -0.60 8.69
C LYS A 155 -16.59 -1.53 8.77
N ILE A 156 -15.48 -1.06 9.34
CA ILE A 156 -14.25 -1.85 9.47
C ILE A 156 -13.73 -1.86 10.91
N ALA A 157 -12.95 -2.90 11.26
CA ALA A 157 -12.24 -2.98 12.53
C ALA A 157 -10.73 -2.74 12.35
N ILE A 158 -10.12 -2.00 13.26
CA ILE A 158 -8.68 -1.66 13.23
C ILE A 158 -8.13 -1.46 14.64
N GLN A 159 -6.86 -1.81 14.87
CA GLN A 159 -6.20 -1.56 16.14
C GLN A 159 -5.97 -0.06 16.35
N LYS A 160 -6.34 0.42 17.52
CA LYS A 160 -6.08 1.76 18.02
C LYS A 160 -4.60 1.96 18.33
N GLY A 161 -4.02 3.04 17.81
CA GLY A 161 -2.59 3.33 17.99
C GLY A 161 -1.63 2.33 17.33
N GLY A 162 -2.17 1.36 16.57
CA GLY A 162 -1.41 0.30 15.92
C GLY A 162 -0.80 0.70 14.57
N PRO A 163 -0.11 -0.26 13.92
CA PRO A 163 0.60 -0.03 12.66
C PRO A 163 -0.33 0.28 11.48
N HIS A 164 -1.55 -0.26 11.49
CA HIS A 164 -2.45 -0.27 10.32
C HIS A 164 -3.16 1.06 10.04
N VAL A 165 -3.19 2.01 10.99
CA VAL A 165 -3.85 3.31 10.79
C VAL A 165 -3.26 4.05 9.59
N GLY A 166 -1.93 3.98 9.44
CA GLY A 166 -1.22 4.53 8.30
C GLY A 166 -1.58 3.86 6.97
N MET A 167 -1.74 2.54 6.99
CA MET A 167 -2.14 1.76 5.81
C MET A 167 -3.56 2.10 5.36
N LEU A 168 -4.51 2.21 6.29
CA LEU A 168 -5.87 2.68 5.97
C LEU A 168 -5.85 4.08 5.36
N TYR A 169 -5.03 4.99 5.89
CA TYR A 169 -4.90 6.34 5.35
C TYR A 169 -4.42 6.32 3.90
N ASP A 170 -3.39 5.52 3.61
CA ASP A 170 -2.87 5.39 2.25
C ASP A 170 -3.89 4.75 1.29
N MET A 171 -4.63 3.72 1.74
CA MET A 171 -5.73 3.12 0.98
C MET A 171 -6.81 4.16 0.63
N LEU A 172 -7.27 4.94 1.60
CA LEU A 172 -8.29 5.98 1.37
C LEU A 172 -7.79 7.09 0.44
N LEU A 173 -6.52 7.50 0.56
CA LEU A 173 -5.88 8.44 -0.38
C LEU A 173 -5.83 7.88 -1.81
N THR A 174 -5.47 6.61 -1.97
CA THR A 174 -5.43 5.91 -3.27
C THR A 174 -6.81 5.88 -3.92
N ALA A 175 -7.85 5.56 -3.16
CA ALA A 175 -9.23 5.52 -3.64
C ALA A 175 -9.90 6.90 -3.77
N ARG A 176 -9.22 7.99 -3.36
CA ARG A 176 -9.80 9.35 -3.27
C ARG A 176 -11.08 9.37 -2.42
N LEU A 177 -11.11 8.56 -1.34
CA LEU A 177 -12.22 8.46 -0.41
C LEU A 177 -11.92 9.24 0.87
N PRO A 178 -12.78 10.17 1.31
CA PRO A 178 -12.60 10.84 2.59
C PRO A 178 -12.94 9.87 3.74
N LYS A 179 -12.26 10.03 4.89
CA LYS A 179 -12.51 9.23 6.11
C LYS A 179 -13.97 9.25 6.55
N SER A 180 -14.71 10.34 6.29
CA SER A 180 -16.13 10.48 6.65
C SER A 180 -17.05 9.49 5.93
N GLU A 181 -16.60 8.90 4.82
CA GLU A 181 -17.32 7.89 4.05
C GLU A 181 -17.04 6.46 4.59
N LEU A 182 -16.48 6.31 5.78
CA LEU A 182 -16.14 5.03 6.41
C LEU A 182 -16.44 5.08 7.91
N GLN A 183 -17.00 3.99 8.45
CA GLN A 183 -17.11 3.78 9.90
C GLN A 183 -15.96 2.91 10.40
N ILE A 184 -15.24 3.39 11.41
CA ILE A 184 -14.11 2.68 12.03
C ILE A 184 -14.52 2.22 13.43
N ILE A 185 -14.34 0.93 13.70
CA ILE A 185 -14.37 0.33 15.03
C ILE A 185 -12.93 0.21 15.52
N TRP A 186 -12.62 0.88 16.61
CA TRP A 186 -11.32 0.86 17.25
C TRP A 186 -11.24 -0.33 18.21
N MET A 187 -10.21 -1.15 18.04
CA MET A 187 -9.89 -2.31 18.88
C MET A 187 -8.61 -2.03 19.67
N ASP A 188 -8.45 -2.55 20.88
CA ASP A 188 -7.28 -2.22 21.70
C ASP A 188 -6.06 -3.10 21.37
N GLU A 189 -6.30 -4.35 20.97
CA GLU A 189 -5.24 -5.33 20.72
C GLU A 189 -5.00 -5.53 19.22
N LEU A 190 -3.77 -5.88 18.85
CA LEU A 190 -3.41 -6.21 17.46
C LEU A 190 -3.99 -7.57 17.05
N THR A 191 -3.91 -8.55 17.95
CA THR A 191 -4.34 -9.95 17.76
C THR A 191 -4.99 -10.49 19.05
N GLY A 192 -5.66 -11.63 19.00
CA GLY A 192 -6.38 -12.23 20.15
C GLY A 192 -7.82 -11.73 20.34
N GLU A 193 -8.37 -11.83 21.55
CA GLU A 193 -9.81 -11.66 21.82
C GLU A 193 -10.35 -10.24 21.52
N ASN A 194 -9.59 -9.18 21.84
CA ASN A 194 -10.00 -7.79 21.62
C ASN A 194 -9.35 -7.18 20.37
N SER A 195 -9.21 -8.00 19.32
CA SER A 195 -8.54 -7.65 18.07
C SER A 195 -9.50 -7.37 16.91
N PRO A 196 -9.04 -6.72 15.83
CA PRO A 196 -9.82 -6.57 14.60
C PRO A 196 -10.27 -7.89 13.99
N ALA A 197 -9.43 -8.93 14.05
CA ALA A 197 -9.73 -10.25 13.50
C ALA A 197 -10.93 -10.88 14.22
N GLU A 198 -10.92 -10.86 15.56
CA GLU A 198 -12.01 -11.43 16.35
C GLU A 198 -13.30 -10.61 16.23
N LYS A 199 -13.18 -9.28 16.18
CA LYS A 199 -14.33 -8.41 15.91
C LYS A 199 -14.96 -8.69 14.55
N PHE A 200 -14.14 -8.93 13.53
CA PHE A 200 -14.60 -9.28 12.19
C PHE A 200 -15.26 -10.66 12.14
N ARG A 201 -14.74 -11.63 12.90
CA ARG A 201 -15.29 -13.00 13.01
C ARG A 201 -16.68 -13.00 13.67
N THR A 202 -16.84 -12.25 14.75
CA THR A 202 -18.04 -12.29 15.61
C THR A 202 -19.15 -11.32 15.21
N ASP A 203 -18.83 -10.22 14.54
CA ASP A 203 -19.81 -9.20 14.13
C ASP A 203 -20.00 -9.21 12.60
N PRO A 204 -21.10 -9.81 12.09
CA PRO A 204 -21.35 -9.86 10.65
C PRO A 204 -21.65 -8.50 10.02
N THR A 205 -21.84 -7.43 10.82
CA THR A 205 -22.00 -6.06 10.30
C THR A 205 -20.67 -5.39 9.96
N VAL A 206 -19.54 -6.01 10.31
CA VAL A 206 -18.19 -5.53 9.97
C VAL A 206 -17.79 -6.11 8.62
N SER A 207 -17.65 -5.23 7.62
CA SER A 207 -17.32 -5.60 6.24
C SER A 207 -15.85 -5.92 6.03
N GLY A 208 -14.94 -5.43 6.90
CA GLY A 208 -13.51 -5.76 6.81
C GLY A 208 -12.70 -5.45 8.07
N CYS A 209 -11.47 -5.94 8.13
CA CYS A 209 -10.54 -5.69 9.24
C CYS A 209 -9.09 -5.64 8.77
N PHE A 210 -8.25 -4.98 9.58
CA PHE A 210 -6.80 -4.99 9.41
C PHE A 210 -6.15 -6.00 10.33
N VAL A 211 -5.23 -6.80 9.80
CA VAL A 211 -4.65 -7.96 10.47
C VAL A 211 -3.21 -8.19 10.00
N ILE A 212 -2.44 -8.93 10.80
CA ILE A 212 -1.14 -9.49 10.41
C ILE A 212 -1.31 -10.85 9.73
N THR A 213 -0.26 -11.39 9.09
CA THR A 213 -0.31 -12.66 8.34
C THR A 213 -0.95 -13.83 9.09
N PRO A 214 -0.59 -14.15 10.36
CA PRO A 214 -1.23 -15.27 11.07
C PRO A 214 -2.76 -15.10 11.19
N ASP A 215 -3.21 -13.90 11.56
CA ASP A 215 -4.64 -13.60 11.65
C ASP A 215 -5.32 -13.62 10.27
N MET A 216 -4.65 -13.12 9.23
CA MET A 216 -5.12 -13.20 7.85
C MET A 216 -5.36 -14.65 7.43
N LEU A 217 -4.36 -15.52 7.60
CA LEU A 217 -4.48 -16.95 7.30
C LEU A 217 -5.61 -17.60 8.13
N SER A 218 -5.76 -17.23 9.40
CA SER A 218 -6.87 -17.73 10.24
C SER A 218 -8.26 -17.32 9.71
N LEU A 219 -8.35 -16.21 8.98
CA LEU A 219 -9.61 -15.67 8.46
C LEU A 219 -9.95 -16.18 7.07
N VAL A 220 -8.96 -16.41 6.20
CA VAL A 220 -9.19 -16.74 4.77
C VAL A 220 -8.57 -18.06 4.31
N GLY A 221 -7.68 -18.66 5.10
CA GLY A 221 -6.98 -19.91 4.80
C GLY A 221 -5.66 -19.74 4.06
N ASP A 222 -5.63 -18.91 3.01
CA ASP A 222 -4.45 -18.66 2.17
C ASP A 222 -4.57 -17.26 1.51
N TYR A 223 -3.46 -16.69 1.04
CA TYR A 223 -3.36 -15.44 0.29
C TYR A 223 -4.32 -15.34 -0.91
N HIS A 224 -4.59 -16.46 -1.59
CA HIS A 224 -5.47 -16.51 -2.76
C HIS A 224 -6.83 -17.18 -2.51
N ALA A 225 -7.07 -17.64 -1.28
CA ALA A 225 -8.30 -18.34 -0.94
C ALA A 225 -9.43 -17.36 -0.60
N VAL A 226 -10.65 -17.90 -0.68
CA VAL A 226 -11.85 -17.30 -0.11
C VAL A 226 -12.27 -18.18 1.05
N GLY A 227 -12.39 -17.60 2.24
CA GLY A 227 -12.79 -18.34 3.44
C GLY A 227 -14.13 -19.04 3.24
N ASP A 228 -14.23 -20.30 3.66
CA ASP A 228 -15.43 -21.14 3.45
C ASP A 228 -16.33 -21.19 4.69
N GLY A 229 -15.85 -20.70 5.83
CA GLY A 229 -16.54 -20.73 7.12
C GLY A 229 -16.21 -21.96 7.97
N THR A 230 -15.27 -22.80 7.53
CA THR A 230 -14.77 -23.97 8.27
C THR A 230 -13.41 -23.67 8.89
N GLY A 231 -13.00 -24.44 9.90
CA GLY A 231 -11.67 -24.31 10.51
C GLY A 231 -11.37 -22.96 11.18
N GLY A 232 -12.39 -22.14 11.48
CA GLY A 232 -12.23 -20.80 12.05
C GLY A 232 -12.14 -19.66 11.01
N THR A 233 -12.11 -20.00 9.72
CA THR A 233 -12.19 -19.03 8.62
C THR A 233 -13.55 -18.35 8.59
N VAL A 234 -13.61 -17.16 7.98
CA VAL A 234 -14.85 -16.40 7.82
C VAL A 234 -15.39 -16.61 6.41
N LYS A 235 -16.63 -17.11 6.32
CA LYS A 235 -17.28 -17.38 5.03
C LYS A 235 -17.30 -16.14 4.12
N ASN A 236 -16.84 -16.33 2.89
CA ASN A 236 -16.67 -15.31 1.85
C ASN A 236 -15.69 -14.17 2.19
N ALA A 237 -14.84 -14.32 3.21
CA ALA A 237 -13.75 -13.39 3.46
C ALA A 237 -12.60 -13.63 2.49
N ARG A 238 -11.91 -12.56 2.09
CA ARG A 238 -10.76 -12.60 1.19
C ARG A 238 -9.72 -11.55 1.57
N LEU A 239 -8.47 -11.80 1.20
CA LEU A 239 -7.43 -10.77 1.20
C LEU A 239 -7.74 -9.73 0.12
N VAL A 240 -7.94 -8.46 0.50
CA VAL A 240 -8.22 -7.37 -0.45
C VAL A 240 -6.94 -6.59 -0.76
N VAL A 241 -6.25 -6.11 0.27
CA VAL A 241 -4.99 -5.37 0.16
C VAL A 241 -3.96 -5.99 1.09
N SER A 242 -2.72 -6.11 0.61
CA SER A 242 -1.57 -6.53 1.40
C SER A 242 -0.45 -5.50 1.25
N THR A 243 0.34 -5.28 2.29
CA THR A 243 1.60 -4.53 2.19
C THR A 243 2.63 -5.25 1.33
N ALA A 244 2.48 -6.55 1.03
CA ALA A 244 3.26 -7.19 -0.02
C ALA A 244 3.10 -6.47 -1.37
N THR A 245 1.92 -5.92 -1.68
CA THR A 245 1.71 -5.08 -2.87
C THR A 245 1.85 -3.59 -2.57
N LEU A 246 1.22 -3.11 -1.48
CA LEU A 246 1.31 -1.73 -0.98
C LEU A 246 2.61 -1.54 -0.17
N SER A 247 3.73 -1.91 -0.78
CA SER A 247 5.02 -2.17 -0.10
C SER A 247 5.75 -0.95 0.43
N ARG A 248 5.27 0.26 0.14
CA ARG A 248 5.80 1.51 0.72
C ARG A 248 4.76 2.26 1.55
N SER A 249 3.88 1.55 2.26
CA SER A 249 2.92 2.18 3.17
C SER A 249 3.35 2.18 4.63
N ILE A 250 3.82 1.04 5.14
CA ILE A 250 4.26 0.90 6.53
C ILE A 250 5.78 0.89 6.58
N ALA A 251 6.35 2.01 7.02
CA ALA A 251 7.78 2.14 7.35
C ALA A 251 7.98 1.95 8.84
N ASP A 252 8.74 0.93 9.23
CA ASP A 252 9.19 0.74 10.59
C ASP A 252 10.37 1.65 10.91
N VAL A 253 10.27 2.40 12.00
CA VAL A 253 11.30 3.38 12.36
C VAL A 253 11.63 3.38 13.85
N TYR A 254 12.81 3.92 14.14
CA TYR A 254 13.14 4.46 15.45
C TYR A 254 13.10 6.00 15.44
N ALA A 255 12.58 6.58 16.51
CA ALA A 255 12.68 8.00 16.79
C ALA A 255 13.36 8.24 18.14
N CYS A 256 14.15 9.31 18.27
CA CYS A 256 14.87 9.66 19.49
C CYS A 256 14.45 11.04 19.99
N ARG A 257 14.50 11.28 21.30
CA ARG A 257 14.38 12.64 21.87
C ARG A 257 15.48 13.52 21.34
N LYS A 258 15.10 14.71 20.90
CA LYS A 258 16.06 15.71 20.42
C LYS A 258 17.17 16.00 21.46
N ASP A 259 16.79 16.25 22.70
CA ASP A 259 17.74 16.57 23.78
C ASP A 259 18.74 15.45 24.09
N TYR A 260 18.34 14.19 23.86
CA TYR A 260 19.20 13.03 24.04
C TYR A 260 20.14 12.84 22.85
N ILE A 261 19.63 12.83 21.61
CA ILE A 261 20.47 12.60 20.42
C ILE A 261 21.46 13.75 20.18
N ASP A 262 21.09 14.99 20.50
CA ASP A 262 22.01 16.14 20.43
C ASP A 262 23.26 15.92 21.30
N LYS A 263 23.12 15.24 22.44
CA LYS A 263 24.21 14.96 23.39
C LYS A 263 24.88 13.60 23.20
N ASN A 264 24.14 12.62 22.71
CA ASN A 264 24.54 11.21 22.65
C ASN A 264 24.53 10.65 21.23
N ARG A 265 24.74 11.49 20.21
CA ARG A 265 24.70 11.11 18.80
C ARG A 265 25.55 9.87 18.50
N ALA A 266 26.76 9.78 19.06
CA ALA A 266 27.64 8.63 18.85
C ALA A 266 27.05 7.31 19.39
N VAL A 267 26.30 7.36 20.50
CA VAL A 267 25.60 6.18 21.04
C VAL A 267 24.47 5.77 20.11
N VAL A 268 23.67 6.72 19.62
CA VAL A 268 22.56 6.45 18.68
C VAL A 268 23.09 5.93 17.34
N GLU A 269 24.19 6.50 16.85
CA GLU A 269 24.85 6.06 15.61
C GLU A 269 25.35 4.61 15.72
N LYS A 270 26.06 4.28 16.81
CA LYS A 270 26.51 2.91 17.08
C LYS A 270 25.33 1.96 17.25
N PHE A 271 24.29 2.36 17.98
CA PHE A 271 23.09 1.53 18.16
C PHE A 271 22.48 1.18 16.80
N PHE A 272 22.27 2.17 15.95
CA PHE A 272 21.67 1.93 14.65
C PHE A 272 22.59 1.16 13.70
N ALA A 273 23.89 1.42 13.71
CA ALA A 273 24.86 0.61 12.96
C ALA A 273 24.86 -0.86 13.39
N GLY A 274 24.77 -1.12 14.70
CA GLY A 274 24.63 -2.46 15.26
C GLY A 274 23.33 -3.16 14.83
N TYR A 275 22.21 -2.42 14.80
CA TYR A 275 20.94 -2.93 14.26
C TYR A 275 21.07 -3.30 12.77
N LEU A 276 21.60 -2.41 11.94
CA LEU A 276 21.80 -2.67 10.51
C LEU A 276 22.72 -3.87 10.27
N LYS A 277 23.75 -4.04 11.12
CA LYS A 277 24.60 -5.23 11.05
C LYS A 277 23.86 -6.50 11.44
N GLY A 278 22.99 -6.42 12.45
CA GLY A 278 22.06 -7.49 12.78
C GLY A 278 21.18 -7.88 11.59
N ALA A 279 20.64 -6.91 10.86
CA ALA A 279 19.81 -7.15 9.68
C ALA A 279 20.58 -7.89 8.56
N GLU A 280 21.83 -7.50 8.27
CA GLU A 280 22.71 -8.24 7.34
C GLU A 280 22.85 -9.71 7.75
N GLU A 281 23.10 -9.98 9.03
CA GLU A 281 23.27 -11.35 9.51
C GLU A 281 21.97 -12.14 9.46
N VAL A 282 20.83 -11.54 9.82
CA VAL A 282 19.52 -12.21 9.74
C VAL A 282 19.17 -12.57 8.30
N ILE A 283 19.35 -11.65 7.35
CA ILE A 283 19.11 -11.92 5.92
C ILE A 283 20.00 -13.07 5.44
N ARG A 284 21.29 -13.05 5.79
CA ARG A 284 22.22 -14.13 5.43
C ARG A 284 21.76 -15.47 6.02
N LEU A 285 21.36 -15.49 7.29
CA LEU A 285 20.89 -16.70 7.97
C LEU A 285 19.57 -17.22 7.40
N LYS A 286 18.65 -16.33 7.01
CA LYS A 286 17.39 -16.68 6.34
C LYS A 286 17.67 -17.34 4.99
N LYS A 287 18.55 -16.76 4.18
CA LYS A 287 18.95 -17.36 2.89
C LYS A 287 19.61 -18.73 3.04
N ASP A 288 20.49 -18.87 4.04
CA ASP A 288 21.10 -20.17 4.36
C ASP A 288 20.01 -21.21 4.72
N TYR A 289 19.01 -20.80 5.51
CA TYR A 289 17.88 -21.65 5.87
C TYR A 289 17.04 -22.06 4.64
N GLU A 290 16.68 -21.10 3.79
CA GLU A 290 15.84 -21.34 2.60
C GLU A 290 16.54 -22.19 1.54
N SER A 291 17.88 -22.17 1.49
CA SER A 291 18.66 -22.94 0.51
C SER A 291 18.94 -24.39 0.94
N GLY A 292 18.88 -24.71 2.23
CA GLY A 292 19.27 -26.03 2.72
C GLY A 292 19.26 -26.22 4.25
N GLY A 293 18.65 -25.31 5.00
CA GLY A 293 18.57 -25.32 6.45
C GLY A 293 19.72 -24.60 7.16
N SER A 294 19.42 -23.97 8.31
CA SER A 294 20.41 -23.23 9.11
C SER A 294 20.13 -23.36 10.60
N LYS A 295 21.02 -24.08 11.31
CA LYS A 295 20.93 -24.23 12.79
C LYS A 295 20.97 -22.88 13.52
N LYS A 296 21.75 -21.94 12.99
CA LYS A 296 21.87 -20.58 13.55
C LYS A 296 20.58 -19.80 13.36
N TYR A 297 19.92 -19.93 12.22
CA TYR A 297 18.62 -19.32 11.98
C TYR A 297 17.55 -19.94 12.89
N MET A 298 17.49 -21.28 13.01
CA MET A 298 16.56 -21.94 13.93
C MET A 298 16.73 -21.51 15.39
N ALA A 299 17.98 -21.28 15.83
CA ALA A 299 18.23 -20.73 17.16
C ALA A 299 17.70 -19.29 17.33
N LEU A 300 17.75 -18.47 16.28
CA LEU A 300 17.13 -17.14 16.27
C LEU A 300 15.60 -17.23 16.31
N LEU A 301 14.99 -18.13 15.53
CA LEU A 301 13.55 -18.36 15.56
C LEU A 301 13.09 -18.81 16.96
N GLN A 302 13.85 -19.73 17.59
CA GLN A 302 13.58 -20.14 18.97
C GLN A 302 13.70 -18.96 19.94
N MET A 303 14.71 -18.11 19.79
CA MET A 303 14.86 -16.90 20.62
C MET A 303 13.65 -15.97 20.46
N MET A 304 13.15 -15.77 19.24
CA MET A 304 11.94 -14.97 19.00
C MET A 304 10.72 -15.60 19.67
N GLN A 305 10.52 -16.91 19.54
CA GLN A 305 9.43 -17.62 20.21
C GLN A 305 9.55 -17.53 21.74
N ASP A 306 10.75 -17.59 22.30
CA ASP A 306 10.97 -17.46 23.75
C ASP A 306 10.64 -16.05 24.25
N ILE A 307 10.88 -15.02 23.43
CA ILE A 307 10.61 -13.61 23.75
C ILE A 307 9.11 -13.29 23.61
N TYR A 308 8.48 -13.67 22.49
CA TYR A 308 7.08 -13.34 22.21
C TYR A 308 6.09 -14.36 22.79
N GLY A 309 6.56 -15.56 23.09
CA GLY A 309 5.76 -16.68 23.60
C GLY A 309 5.10 -17.51 22.50
N LYS A 310 4.77 -18.75 22.84
CA LYS A 310 4.13 -19.74 21.95
C LYS A 310 2.70 -19.38 21.54
N ALA A 311 2.04 -18.50 22.30
CA ALA A 311 0.71 -18.02 21.93
C ALA A 311 0.78 -17.08 20.71
N VAL A 312 1.88 -16.33 20.56
CA VAL A 312 2.12 -15.41 19.45
C VAL A 312 2.82 -16.11 18.29
N LEU A 313 3.81 -16.96 18.60
CA LEU A 313 4.54 -17.76 17.61
C LEU A 313 4.41 -19.26 17.92
N PRO A 314 3.31 -19.93 17.52
CA PRO A 314 3.10 -21.35 17.78
C PRO A 314 4.19 -22.25 17.20
N THR A 315 4.63 -21.98 15.97
CA THR A 315 5.62 -22.76 15.23
C THR A 315 6.85 -21.93 14.88
N LEU A 316 7.98 -22.59 14.67
CA LEU A 316 9.21 -21.90 14.24
C LEU A 316 9.22 -21.72 12.72
N ASP A 317 9.01 -22.80 11.97
CA ASP A 317 9.17 -22.82 10.52
C ASP A 317 8.08 -22.06 9.76
N GLU A 318 6.88 -21.91 10.33
CA GLU A 318 5.79 -21.16 9.71
C GLU A 318 5.63 -19.78 10.36
N ASP A 319 5.35 -19.70 11.66
CA ASP A 319 5.00 -18.43 12.30
C ASP A 319 6.23 -17.53 12.54
N ALA A 320 7.29 -18.07 13.13
CA ALA A 320 8.47 -17.26 13.44
C ALA A 320 9.26 -16.89 12.17
N HIS A 321 9.47 -17.85 11.27
CA HIS A 321 10.07 -17.59 9.97
C HIS A 321 9.20 -16.67 9.12
N GLY A 322 7.88 -16.92 9.06
CA GLY A 322 6.93 -16.09 8.33
C GLY A 322 6.94 -14.64 8.79
N LEU A 323 7.01 -14.39 10.10
CA LEU A 323 7.11 -13.03 10.63
C LEU A 323 8.39 -12.30 10.14
N ILE A 324 9.52 -13.01 9.99
CA ILE A 324 10.73 -12.45 9.36
C ILE A 324 10.55 -12.30 7.84
N ALA A 325 9.91 -13.25 7.17
CA ALA A 325 9.65 -13.20 5.73
C ALA A 325 8.73 -12.03 5.33
N ASP A 326 7.86 -11.61 6.25
CA ASP A 326 7.01 -10.43 6.15
C ASP A 326 7.77 -9.10 6.29
N CYS A 327 9.10 -9.14 6.50
CA CYS A 327 9.95 -7.97 6.65
C CYS A 327 10.85 -7.73 5.44
N ALA A 328 10.67 -6.58 4.78
CA ALA A 328 11.64 -6.08 3.81
C ALA A 328 12.64 -5.16 4.51
N PHE A 329 13.77 -5.72 4.98
CA PHE A 329 14.85 -4.96 5.61
C PHE A 329 15.47 -3.94 4.65
N VAL A 330 15.72 -2.71 5.13
CA VAL A 330 16.14 -1.61 4.23
C VAL A 330 17.66 -1.41 4.15
N GLY A 331 18.40 -1.80 5.18
CA GLY A 331 19.86 -1.65 5.23
C GLY A 331 20.35 -0.19 5.21
N GLN A 332 21.67 -0.01 5.06
CA GLN A 332 22.24 1.33 4.89
C GLN A 332 21.80 2.02 3.58
N PRO A 333 21.71 1.33 2.42
CA PRO A 333 21.27 1.98 1.19
C PRO A 333 19.83 2.48 1.25
N GLY A 334 18.93 1.75 1.94
CA GLY A 334 17.55 2.21 2.15
C GLY A 334 17.46 3.42 3.07
N ASN A 335 18.30 3.50 4.09
CA ASN A 335 18.37 4.70 4.92
C ASN A 335 18.93 5.90 4.13
N MET A 336 19.93 5.70 3.25
CA MET A 336 20.38 6.73 2.31
C MET A 336 19.26 7.17 1.37
N ALA A 337 18.48 6.23 0.81
CA ALA A 337 17.34 6.53 -0.06
C ALA A 337 16.19 7.22 0.69
N PHE A 338 15.94 6.87 1.95
CA PHE A 338 14.85 7.43 2.74
C PHE A 338 15.17 8.84 3.24
N PHE A 339 16.38 9.08 3.75
CA PHE A 339 16.75 10.34 4.39
C PHE A 339 17.54 11.31 3.49
N ASN A 340 18.25 10.83 2.46
CA ASN A 340 19.19 11.64 1.69
C ASN A 340 18.88 11.76 0.18
N ASP A 341 17.91 11.00 -0.34
CA ASP A 341 17.44 11.16 -1.72
C ASP A 341 16.40 12.28 -1.82
N SER A 342 16.80 13.43 -2.35
CA SER A 342 15.89 14.57 -2.56
C SER A 342 14.81 14.30 -3.60
N THR A 343 14.99 13.29 -4.46
CA THR A 343 14.01 12.92 -5.48
C THR A 343 12.97 11.93 -4.97
N ASN A 344 13.19 11.35 -3.79
CA ASN A 344 12.27 10.46 -3.11
C ASN A 344 11.18 11.23 -2.34
N ILE A 345 10.41 12.04 -3.05
CA ILE A 345 9.49 13.00 -2.42
C ILE A 345 8.19 12.39 -1.91
N VAL A 346 7.84 11.17 -2.33
CA VAL A 346 6.61 10.47 -1.92
C VAL A 346 6.89 9.52 -0.78
N THR A 347 7.92 8.68 -0.91
CA THR A 347 8.20 7.59 0.03
C THR A 347 9.47 7.77 0.85
N GLY A 348 10.21 8.87 0.67
CA GLY A 348 11.29 9.29 1.55
C GLY A 348 10.77 10.06 2.75
N PHE A 349 11.68 10.44 3.65
CA PHE A 349 11.36 11.11 4.91
C PHE A 349 10.47 12.34 4.72
N VAL A 350 10.76 13.19 3.73
CA VAL A 350 9.98 14.43 3.50
C VAL A 350 8.52 14.10 3.17
N GLY A 351 8.29 13.19 2.22
CA GLY A 351 6.95 12.74 1.82
C GLY A 351 6.22 12.03 2.96
N PHE A 352 6.91 11.11 3.63
CA PHE A 352 6.37 10.40 4.78
C PHE A 352 6.03 11.35 5.94
N ASN A 353 6.89 12.29 6.29
CA ASN A 353 6.64 13.27 7.33
C ASN A 353 5.43 14.15 6.97
N LYS A 354 5.38 14.66 5.74
CA LYS A 354 4.24 15.45 5.28
C LYS A 354 2.93 14.68 5.43
N ASN A 355 2.85 13.48 4.83
CA ASN A 355 1.64 12.67 4.77
C ASN A 355 1.21 12.14 6.14
N GLY A 356 2.17 11.76 6.99
CA GLY A 356 1.88 11.29 8.35
C GLY A 356 1.31 12.40 9.23
N LEU A 357 1.82 13.61 9.10
CA LEU A 357 1.29 14.76 9.82
C LEU A 357 -0.02 15.27 9.23
N ASP A 358 -0.23 15.17 7.91
CA ASP A 358 -1.53 15.43 7.28
C ASP A 358 -2.58 14.45 7.82
N MET A 359 -2.25 13.16 7.93
CA MET A 359 -3.09 12.17 8.58
C MET A 359 -3.37 12.55 10.04
N ALA A 360 -2.33 12.88 10.82
CA ALA A 360 -2.49 13.22 12.22
C ALA A 360 -3.46 14.39 12.44
N ILE A 361 -3.37 15.44 11.63
CA ILE A 361 -4.27 16.60 11.69
C ILE A 361 -5.65 16.26 11.15
N ASN A 362 -5.74 15.76 9.92
CA ASN A 362 -7.01 15.59 9.21
C ASN A 362 -7.89 14.51 9.86
N TRP A 363 -7.30 13.55 10.56
CA TRP A 363 -8.05 12.50 11.26
C TRP A 363 -8.26 12.81 12.75
N GLY A 364 -7.76 13.94 13.24
CA GLY A 364 -8.00 14.41 14.61
C GLY A 364 -7.13 13.77 15.68
N PHE A 365 -6.00 13.14 15.33
CA PHE A 365 -5.00 12.70 16.31
C PHE A 365 -4.24 13.89 16.91
N ALA A 366 -4.02 14.93 16.10
CA ALA A 366 -3.34 16.14 16.49
C ALA A 366 -4.21 17.36 16.13
N ARG A 367 -4.18 18.37 17.00
CA ARG A 367 -4.78 19.69 16.79
C ARG A 367 -3.79 20.65 16.15
N LYS A 368 -2.49 20.45 16.42
CA LYS A 368 -1.41 21.29 15.91
C LYS A 368 -0.36 20.45 15.22
N ARG A 369 0.11 20.94 14.08
CA ARG A 369 1.18 20.28 13.33
C ARG A 369 2.51 20.54 14.04
N HIS A 370 3.15 19.47 14.47
CA HIS A 370 4.53 19.48 14.96
C HIS A 370 5.37 18.59 14.06
N ASN A 371 6.35 19.17 13.36
CA ASN A 371 7.15 18.40 12.42
C ASN A 371 8.06 17.41 13.16
N LEU A 372 8.18 16.20 12.64
CA LEU A 372 9.28 15.30 13.02
C LEU A 372 10.56 15.80 12.36
N ILE A 373 11.69 15.53 13.01
CA ILE A 373 13.03 15.92 12.54
C ILE A 373 13.64 14.72 11.80
N SER A 374 14.27 14.99 10.66
CA SER A 374 14.99 13.99 9.88
C SER A 374 16.25 13.51 10.61
N SER A 375 16.77 12.34 10.25
CA SER A 375 17.96 11.78 10.86
C SER A 375 19.15 12.74 10.76
N SER A 376 19.86 12.92 11.87
CA SER A 376 21.13 13.63 11.94
C SER A 376 22.35 12.71 11.78
N LEU A 377 22.12 11.41 11.55
CA LEU A 377 23.17 10.41 11.41
C LEU A 377 23.84 10.55 10.04
N ASN A 378 25.17 10.37 10.00
CA ASN A 378 25.90 10.30 8.73
C ASN A 378 26.05 8.82 8.34
N PHE A 379 25.16 8.30 7.50
CA PHE A 379 25.20 6.90 7.04
C PHE A 379 26.45 6.51 6.24
N LYS A 380 27.34 7.48 5.96
CA LYS A 380 28.64 7.28 5.32
C LYS A 380 29.81 7.34 6.31
N SER A 381 29.52 7.45 7.61
CA SER A 381 30.57 7.50 8.63
C SER A 381 31.30 6.16 8.72
N PRO A 382 32.55 6.14 9.21
CA PRO A 382 33.28 4.91 9.47
C PRO A 382 32.55 3.93 10.38
N THR A 383 31.66 4.40 11.26
CA THR A 383 30.83 3.53 12.11
C THR A 383 29.92 2.63 11.29
N PHE A 384 29.39 3.11 10.16
CA PHE A 384 28.63 2.29 9.23
C PHE A 384 29.54 1.57 8.23
N THR A 385 30.41 2.29 7.53
CA THR A 385 31.17 1.72 6.39
C THR A 385 32.19 0.67 6.78
N ASN A 386 32.71 0.70 8.01
CA ASN A 386 33.64 -0.32 8.48
C ASN A 386 32.94 -1.55 9.08
N LEU A 387 31.68 -1.39 9.54
CA LEU A 387 30.92 -2.45 10.19
C LEU A 387 30.06 -3.24 9.19
N LEU A 388 29.44 -2.53 8.25
CA LEU A 388 28.48 -3.07 7.29
C LEU A 388 29.18 -3.54 6.03
N THR A 389 28.61 -4.58 5.42
CA THR A 389 29.10 -5.17 4.17
C THR A 389 28.41 -4.59 2.95
N THR A 390 27.17 -4.13 3.09
CA THR A 390 26.38 -3.53 2.01
C THR A 390 26.19 -2.04 2.26
N THR A 391 27.07 -1.21 1.68
CA THR A 391 27.00 0.25 1.83
C THR A 391 27.11 0.99 0.50
N VAL A 392 26.52 2.19 0.44
CA VAL A 392 26.58 3.09 -0.70
C VAL A 392 27.00 4.49 -0.26
N THR A 393 27.66 5.21 -1.16
CA THR A 393 28.13 6.59 -0.93
C THR A 393 27.12 7.65 -1.38
N THR A 394 26.18 7.28 -2.24
CA THR A 394 25.05 8.10 -2.71
C THR A 394 23.76 7.29 -2.62
N PRO A 395 22.59 7.93 -2.47
CA PRO A 395 21.33 7.21 -2.62
C PRO A 395 21.28 6.53 -3.99
N ILE A 396 20.78 5.29 -4.02
CA ILE A 396 20.63 4.52 -5.24
C ILE A 396 19.18 4.10 -5.40
N GLN A 397 18.67 4.15 -6.62
CA GLN A 397 17.39 3.59 -7.01
C GLN A 397 17.65 2.27 -7.73
N ARG A 398 17.00 1.19 -7.27
CA ARG A 398 17.08 -0.10 -7.96
C ARG A 398 16.11 -0.14 -9.13
N LYS A 399 16.51 -0.87 -10.17
CA LYS A 399 15.58 -1.42 -11.16
C LYS A 399 15.00 -2.71 -10.58
N ARG A 400 13.77 -2.61 -10.08
CA ARG A 400 12.97 -3.71 -9.54
C ARG A 400 12.19 -4.42 -10.64
N PHE A 401 11.68 -3.73 -11.65
CA PHE A 401 10.75 -4.34 -12.60
C PHE A 401 11.48 -4.89 -13.83
N LYS A 402 11.17 -6.13 -14.20
CA LYS A 402 11.58 -6.73 -15.48
C LYS A 402 10.52 -6.38 -16.52
N GLU A 403 10.71 -5.29 -17.25
CA GLU A 403 9.65 -4.72 -18.14
C GLU A 403 9.00 -5.75 -19.06
N GLU A 404 9.78 -6.65 -19.68
CA GLU A 404 9.25 -7.70 -20.56
C GLU A 404 8.38 -8.72 -19.82
N SER A 405 8.80 -9.16 -18.62
CA SER A 405 8.02 -10.09 -17.78
C SER A 405 6.72 -9.46 -17.31
N VAL A 406 6.79 -8.20 -16.84
CA VAL A 406 5.62 -7.44 -16.38
C VAL A 406 4.63 -7.23 -17.52
N ARG A 407 5.12 -6.90 -18.73
CA ARG A 407 4.29 -6.74 -19.92
C ARG A 407 3.59 -8.04 -20.28
N ALA A 408 4.33 -9.14 -20.35
CA ALA A 408 3.76 -10.46 -20.68
C ALA A 408 2.66 -10.84 -19.70
N GLU A 409 2.89 -10.65 -18.39
CA GLU A 409 1.91 -10.93 -17.34
C GLU A 409 0.62 -10.10 -17.51
N ILE A 410 0.74 -8.79 -17.76
CA ILE A 410 -0.43 -7.91 -17.99
C ILE A 410 -1.18 -8.30 -19.27
N GLU A 411 -0.48 -8.65 -20.34
CA GLU A 411 -1.09 -9.09 -21.59
C GLU A 411 -1.88 -10.39 -21.41
N THR A 412 -1.36 -11.36 -20.65
CA THR A 412 -2.09 -12.59 -20.28
C THR A 412 -3.37 -12.29 -19.51
N PHE A 413 -3.32 -11.42 -18.50
CA PHE A 413 -4.52 -11.04 -17.72
C PHE A 413 -5.60 -10.38 -18.59
N ASN A 414 -5.19 -9.65 -19.61
CA ASN A 414 -6.08 -8.99 -20.56
C ASN A 414 -6.69 -9.96 -21.59
N GLU A 415 -6.05 -11.11 -21.85
CA GLU A 415 -6.57 -12.15 -22.72
C GLU A 415 -7.53 -13.10 -21.99
N GLU A 416 -7.30 -13.33 -20.70
CA GLU A 416 -8.08 -14.25 -19.86
C GLU A 416 -9.30 -13.58 -19.18
N ASP A 417 -9.59 -12.30 -19.45
CA ASP A 417 -10.65 -11.50 -18.81
C ASP A 417 -10.55 -11.44 -17.26
N ILE A 418 -9.36 -11.72 -16.68
CA ILE A 418 -9.11 -11.70 -15.23
C ILE A 418 -8.44 -10.41 -14.74
N LEU A 419 -8.21 -9.44 -15.63
CA LEU A 419 -7.61 -8.16 -15.31
C LEU A 419 -8.36 -7.44 -14.18
N ASP A 420 -9.69 -7.59 -14.11
CA ASP A 420 -10.55 -6.97 -13.10
C ASP A 420 -10.30 -7.53 -11.68
N ASP A 421 -9.96 -8.80 -11.54
CA ASP A 421 -9.71 -9.43 -10.22
C ASP A 421 -8.33 -9.04 -9.66
N ASN A 422 -7.36 -8.78 -10.53
CA ASN A 422 -6.01 -8.32 -10.16
C ASN A 422 -5.86 -6.79 -10.12
N THR A 423 -6.88 -6.05 -10.55
CA THR A 423 -6.88 -4.58 -10.53
C THR A 423 -7.23 -4.05 -9.15
N LEU A 424 -6.26 -3.39 -8.51
CA LEU A 424 -6.45 -2.71 -7.23
C LEU A 424 -7.21 -1.40 -7.37
N ILE A 425 -6.92 -0.66 -8.45
CA ILE A 425 -7.56 0.61 -8.76
C ILE A 425 -7.47 0.92 -10.25
N SER A 426 -8.50 1.56 -10.80
CA SER A 426 -8.43 2.13 -12.15
C SER A 426 -9.03 3.54 -12.23
N PHE A 427 -8.57 4.30 -13.23
CA PHE A 427 -9.09 5.63 -13.56
C PHE A 427 -8.74 5.98 -15.01
N THR A 428 -9.43 6.97 -15.60
CA THR A 428 -9.29 7.29 -17.03
C THR A 428 -8.99 8.75 -17.26
N ILE A 429 -8.19 9.05 -18.29
CA ILE A 429 -8.19 10.36 -18.96
C ILE A 429 -8.93 10.28 -20.28
N GLN A 430 -9.59 11.38 -20.66
CA GLN A 430 -10.23 11.55 -21.96
C GLN A 430 -9.35 12.40 -22.87
N PHE A 431 -9.39 12.18 -24.18
CA PHE A 431 -8.60 12.93 -25.15
C PHE A 431 -9.39 13.33 -26.41
N GLU A 432 -8.92 14.38 -27.07
CA GLU A 432 -9.57 14.93 -28.25
C GLU A 432 -9.35 14.10 -29.51
N ALA A 433 -10.19 14.30 -30.53
CA ALA A 433 -9.99 13.65 -31.81
C ALA A 433 -8.61 13.98 -32.39
N ASN A 434 -7.90 12.96 -32.89
CA ASN A 434 -6.54 13.06 -33.43
C ASN A 434 -5.46 13.54 -32.45
N GLN A 435 -5.74 13.60 -31.14
CA GLN A 435 -4.72 13.89 -30.14
C GLN A 435 -3.69 12.75 -30.07
N ASP A 436 -2.41 13.13 -30.11
CA ASP A 436 -1.22 12.28 -30.04
C ASP A 436 -0.19 12.75 -29.00
N THR A 437 -0.40 13.95 -28.43
CA THR A 437 0.43 14.53 -27.38
C THR A 437 -0.35 14.71 -26.09
N PHE A 438 0.33 14.52 -24.95
CA PHE A 438 -0.26 14.60 -23.62
C PHE A 438 0.61 15.49 -22.75
N SER A 439 0.03 16.56 -22.19
CA SER A 439 0.79 17.52 -21.38
C SER A 439 0.53 17.33 -19.89
N GLY A 440 1.58 17.44 -19.07
CA GLY A 440 1.46 17.42 -17.61
C GLY A 440 0.77 18.66 -17.03
N THR A 441 0.48 19.68 -17.84
CA THR A 441 -0.36 20.80 -17.43
C THR A 441 -1.84 20.42 -17.49
N GLN A 442 -2.26 19.76 -18.57
CA GLN A 442 -3.64 19.31 -18.76
C GLN A 442 -4.00 18.15 -17.84
N TYR A 443 -3.13 17.13 -17.76
CA TYR A 443 -3.38 15.88 -17.02
C TYR A 443 -2.62 15.82 -15.69
N ARG A 444 -2.47 16.99 -15.04
CA ARG A 444 -1.64 17.13 -13.84
C ARG A 444 -2.06 16.17 -12.74
N GLU A 445 -3.35 16.12 -12.44
CA GLU A 445 -3.90 15.34 -11.33
C GLU A 445 -3.70 13.84 -11.55
N GLU A 446 -3.89 13.38 -12.78
CA GLU A 446 -3.70 11.98 -13.16
C GLU A 446 -2.23 11.60 -13.18
N PHE A 447 -1.35 12.48 -13.64
CA PHE A 447 0.09 12.22 -13.63
C PHE A 447 0.65 12.21 -12.20
N ASP A 448 0.19 13.12 -11.34
CA ASP A 448 0.51 13.09 -9.91
C ASP A 448 -0.02 11.80 -9.26
N ARG A 449 -1.22 11.34 -9.65
CA ARG A 449 -1.76 10.07 -9.19
C ARG A 449 -0.91 8.88 -9.63
N VAL A 450 -0.45 8.83 -10.88
CA VAL A 450 0.45 7.76 -11.34
C VAL A 450 1.75 7.76 -10.52
N ILE A 451 2.38 8.92 -10.31
CA ILE A 451 3.58 9.05 -9.47
C ILE A 451 3.33 8.55 -8.04
N GLU A 452 2.19 8.90 -7.44
CA GLU A 452 1.81 8.43 -6.11
C GLU A 452 1.67 6.90 -6.07
N LEU A 453 0.98 6.31 -7.06
CA LEU A 453 0.74 4.86 -7.12
C LEU A 453 2.05 4.09 -7.34
N THR A 454 2.87 4.48 -8.32
CA THR A 454 4.14 3.80 -8.60
C THR A 454 5.11 3.89 -7.43
N SER A 455 5.13 5.03 -6.74
CA SER A 455 5.97 5.20 -5.54
C SER A 455 5.51 4.33 -4.37
N ARG A 456 4.20 4.11 -4.20
CA ARG A 456 3.62 3.44 -3.02
C ARG A 456 3.50 1.93 -3.17
N PHE A 457 3.22 1.45 -4.37
CA PHE A 457 2.98 0.04 -4.66
C PHE A 457 4.19 -0.56 -5.38
N GLY A 458 5.28 -0.81 -4.65
CA GLY A 458 6.55 -1.26 -5.22
C GLY A 458 6.55 -2.67 -5.82
N ASN A 459 5.44 -3.42 -5.69
CA ASN A 459 5.21 -4.75 -6.28
C ASN A 459 3.90 -4.79 -7.10
N ALA A 460 3.50 -3.65 -7.68
CA ALA A 460 2.41 -3.57 -8.65
C ALA A 460 2.86 -2.74 -9.85
N ALA A 461 2.28 -2.99 -11.01
CA ALA A 461 2.52 -2.23 -12.23
C ALA A 461 1.32 -1.36 -12.60
N VAL A 462 1.57 -0.23 -13.26
CA VAL A 462 0.51 0.62 -13.83
C VAL A 462 0.40 0.31 -15.31
N ALA A 463 -0.67 -0.37 -15.70
CA ALA A 463 -1.04 -0.55 -17.09
C ALA A 463 -1.70 0.72 -17.64
N ILE A 464 -1.17 1.27 -18.72
CA ILE A 464 -1.73 2.38 -19.49
C ILE A 464 -2.47 1.80 -20.70
N LYS A 465 -3.73 1.46 -20.49
CA LYS A 465 -4.64 0.87 -21.48
C LYS A 465 -5.15 1.95 -22.45
N GLY A 466 -4.54 2.03 -23.63
CA GLY A 466 -4.98 2.92 -24.70
C GLY A 466 -6.20 2.35 -25.42
N HIS A 467 -7.23 3.17 -25.63
CA HIS A 467 -8.45 2.77 -26.36
C HIS A 467 -8.64 3.56 -27.64
N THR A 468 -9.44 2.99 -28.56
CA THR A 468 -9.91 3.64 -29.79
C THR A 468 -11.41 3.50 -29.96
N ASP A 469 -12.00 4.50 -30.59
CA ASP A 469 -13.43 4.52 -30.89
C ASP A 469 -13.79 3.50 -32.00
N PRO A 470 -14.79 2.62 -31.78
CA PRO A 470 -15.19 1.60 -32.77
C PRO A 470 -15.89 2.16 -34.02
N SER A 471 -16.29 3.44 -34.05
CA SER A 471 -17.14 4.00 -35.13
C SER A 471 -16.63 3.71 -36.55
N LYS A 472 -15.33 3.87 -36.80
CA LYS A 472 -14.75 3.62 -38.14
C LYS A 472 -14.74 2.13 -38.50
N VAL A 473 -14.46 1.25 -37.53
CA VAL A 473 -14.50 -0.21 -37.73
C VAL A 473 -15.93 -0.66 -38.02
N LEU A 474 -16.91 -0.19 -37.25
CA LEU A 474 -18.33 -0.52 -37.45
C LEU A 474 -18.83 -0.05 -38.82
N PHE A 475 -18.48 1.19 -39.22
CA PHE A 475 -18.83 1.71 -40.53
C PHE A 475 -18.27 0.86 -41.66
N SER A 476 -16.97 0.53 -41.59
CA SER A 476 -16.32 -0.31 -42.61
C SER A 476 -16.89 -1.72 -42.64
N LEU A 477 -17.11 -2.34 -41.48
CA LEU A 477 -17.71 -3.67 -41.36
C LEU A 477 -19.08 -3.73 -42.04
N VAL A 478 -19.96 -2.77 -41.77
CA VAL A 478 -21.28 -2.71 -42.39
C VAL A 478 -21.17 -2.49 -43.90
N LYS A 479 -20.33 -1.55 -44.33
CA LYS A 479 -20.12 -1.23 -45.76
C LYS A 479 -19.64 -2.47 -46.52
N THR A 480 -18.60 -3.13 -46.02
CA THR A 480 -17.97 -4.28 -46.68
C THR A 480 -18.85 -5.53 -46.57
N GLY A 481 -19.49 -5.75 -45.42
CA GLY A 481 -20.42 -6.86 -45.21
C GLY A 481 -21.63 -6.82 -46.14
N ILE A 482 -22.22 -5.64 -46.37
CA ILE A 482 -23.31 -5.47 -47.35
C ILE A 482 -22.78 -5.67 -48.77
N LYS A 483 -21.63 -5.06 -49.12
CA LYS A 483 -21.02 -5.20 -50.45
C LYS A 483 -20.76 -6.66 -50.83
N ARG A 484 -20.34 -7.48 -49.88
CA ARG A 484 -20.05 -8.91 -50.08
C ARG A 484 -21.25 -9.84 -49.84
N GLY A 485 -22.43 -9.30 -49.49
CA GLY A 485 -23.64 -10.08 -49.22
C GLY A 485 -23.62 -10.87 -47.89
N VAL A 486 -22.61 -10.65 -47.04
CA VAL A 486 -22.48 -11.28 -45.71
C VAL A 486 -23.51 -10.68 -44.75
N LEU A 487 -23.73 -9.36 -44.83
CA LEU A 487 -24.73 -8.65 -44.04
C LEU A 487 -25.88 -8.18 -44.91
N LYS A 488 -27.10 -8.38 -44.42
CA LYS A 488 -28.31 -7.74 -44.93
C LYS A 488 -28.75 -6.65 -43.96
N ARG A 489 -29.36 -5.59 -44.49
CA ARG A 489 -29.84 -4.44 -43.73
C ARG A 489 -31.30 -4.16 -44.08
N THR A 490 -32.12 -3.88 -43.08
CA THR A 490 -33.51 -3.44 -43.24
C THR A 490 -33.78 -2.20 -42.39
N GLY A 491 -34.91 -1.52 -42.60
CA GLY A 491 -35.28 -0.30 -41.88
C GLY A 491 -34.84 0.99 -42.57
N THR A 492 -34.91 2.10 -41.84
CA THR A 492 -34.63 3.46 -42.33
C THR A 492 -33.38 4.06 -41.68
N ARG A 493 -32.88 5.16 -42.24
CA ARG A 493 -31.70 5.85 -41.70
C ARG A 493 -31.91 6.21 -40.23
N GLY A 494 -31.01 5.75 -39.36
CA GLY A 494 -31.09 5.91 -37.91
C GLY A 494 -31.63 4.67 -37.16
N ASN A 495 -32.46 3.86 -37.83
CA ASN A 495 -33.13 2.68 -37.24
C ASN A 495 -32.88 1.42 -38.08
N TYR A 496 -31.64 1.23 -38.52
CA TYR A 496 -31.27 0.05 -39.30
C TYR A 496 -31.11 -1.19 -38.41
N GLU A 497 -31.70 -2.28 -38.86
CA GLU A 497 -31.48 -3.63 -38.34
C GLU A 497 -30.59 -4.43 -39.29
N TYR A 498 -29.69 -5.23 -38.72
CA TYR A 498 -28.72 -6.01 -39.48
C TYR A 498 -28.97 -7.51 -39.27
N PHE A 499 -28.78 -8.27 -40.34
CA PHE A 499 -28.95 -9.72 -40.33
C PHE A 499 -27.75 -10.39 -41.00
N MET A 500 -27.25 -11.45 -40.37
CA MET A 500 -26.18 -12.29 -40.91
C MET A 500 -26.69 -13.72 -41.00
N ASN A 501 -26.62 -14.34 -42.17
CA ASN A 501 -27.18 -15.68 -42.42
C ASN A 501 -28.66 -15.83 -41.98
N GLY A 502 -29.45 -14.78 -42.16
CA GLY A 502 -30.88 -14.76 -41.80
C GLY A 502 -31.18 -14.58 -40.31
N ARG A 503 -30.16 -14.45 -39.45
CA ARG A 503 -30.34 -14.22 -38.01
C ARG A 503 -30.05 -12.75 -37.65
N PRO A 504 -30.74 -12.17 -36.65
CA PRO A 504 -30.43 -10.83 -36.16
C PRO A 504 -28.95 -10.72 -35.76
N PHE A 505 -28.32 -9.62 -36.14
CA PHE A 505 -26.91 -9.33 -35.88
C PHE A 505 -26.77 -7.98 -35.17
N SER A 506 -26.23 -8.00 -33.96
CA SER A 506 -26.05 -6.79 -33.16
C SER A 506 -24.69 -6.16 -33.42
N LEU A 507 -24.68 -4.88 -33.80
CA LEU A 507 -23.45 -4.09 -33.86
C LEU A 507 -22.94 -3.65 -32.48
N ALA A 508 -23.68 -3.96 -31.40
CA ALA A 508 -23.27 -3.68 -30.03
C ALA A 508 -22.56 -4.87 -29.37
N ASP A 509 -22.51 -6.04 -30.02
CA ASP A 509 -21.78 -7.21 -29.52
C ASP A 509 -20.31 -7.13 -29.95
N THR A 510 -19.51 -6.38 -29.19
CA THR A 510 -18.11 -6.10 -29.51
C THR A 510 -17.26 -7.37 -29.61
N SER A 511 -17.45 -8.34 -28.71
CA SER A 511 -16.67 -9.57 -28.68
C SER A 511 -16.91 -10.42 -29.94
N GLU A 512 -18.18 -10.58 -30.32
CA GLU A 512 -18.54 -11.31 -31.55
C GLU A 512 -18.04 -10.59 -32.81
N LEU A 513 -18.14 -9.26 -32.86
CA LEU A 513 -17.61 -8.45 -33.97
C LEU A 513 -16.11 -8.66 -34.15
N ILE A 514 -15.33 -8.55 -33.07
CA ILE A 514 -13.88 -8.75 -33.10
C ILE A 514 -13.56 -10.15 -33.61
N ARG A 515 -14.23 -11.19 -33.08
CA ARG A 515 -14.05 -12.58 -33.50
C ARG A 515 -14.29 -12.76 -35.01
N LEU A 516 -15.38 -12.20 -35.54
CA LEU A 516 -15.73 -12.31 -36.96
C LEU A 516 -14.75 -11.54 -37.87
N ILE A 517 -14.29 -10.36 -37.43
CA ILE A 517 -13.27 -9.59 -38.15
C ILE A 517 -11.95 -10.35 -38.19
N GLN A 518 -11.49 -10.90 -37.06
CA GLN A 518 -10.27 -11.70 -36.99
C GLN A 518 -10.34 -12.96 -37.87
N GLN A 519 -11.52 -13.58 -37.95
CA GLN A 519 -11.79 -14.70 -38.86
C GLN A 519 -11.93 -14.29 -40.33
N LYS A 520 -11.67 -13.01 -40.66
CA LYS A 520 -11.72 -12.49 -42.03
C LYS A 520 -13.06 -12.78 -42.72
N LYS A 521 -14.16 -12.66 -41.96
CA LYS A 521 -15.51 -12.92 -42.48
C LYS A 521 -16.02 -11.81 -43.40
N PHE A 522 -15.53 -10.58 -43.23
CA PHE A 522 -15.98 -9.41 -43.97
C PHE A 522 -15.01 -8.98 -45.07
N ASP A 523 -13.72 -9.25 -44.94
CA ASP A 523 -12.68 -8.99 -45.94
C ASP A 523 -11.62 -10.11 -45.94
N ASP A 524 -10.70 -10.13 -46.89
CA ASP A 524 -9.55 -11.07 -46.90
C ASP A 524 -8.34 -10.55 -46.07
N GLY A 525 -8.49 -9.38 -45.45
CA GLY A 525 -7.47 -8.66 -44.73
C GLY A 525 -6.51 -7.86 -45.61
N SER A 526 -6.71 -7.75 -46.93
CA SER A 526 -5.83 -6.94 -47.81
C SER A 526 -6.36 -5.53 -48.07
N ASP A 527 -7.66 -5.30 -47.92
CA ASP A 527 -8.28 -3.99 -48.13
C ASP A 527 -7.88 -3.01 -47.02
N PHE A 528 -7.16 -1.95 -47.40
CA PHE A 528 -6.70 -0.91 -46.48
C PHE A 528 -7.86 -0.23 -45.73
N ASP A 529 -9.02 -0.10 -46.39
CA ASP A 529 -10.23 0.45 -45.80
C ASP A 529 -11.16 -0.64 -45.23
N GLY A 530 -10.72 -1.89 -45.22
CA GLY A 530 -11.45 -3.04 -44.68
C GLY A 530 -11.49 -3.07 -43.14
N PRO A 531 -12.52 -3.65 -42.52
CA PRO A 531 -12.64 -3.71 -41.07
C PRO A 531 -11.44 -4.39 -40.38
N TYR A 532 -10.80 -5.39 -40.99
CA TYR A 532 -9.63 -6.03 -40.41
C TYR A 532 -8.43 -5.09 -40.29
N GLN A 533 -8.10 -4.38 -41.38
CA GLN A 533 -6.97 -3.45 -41.39
C GLN A 533 -7.24 -2.23 -40.50
N ILE A 534 -8.46 -1.70 -40.50
CA ILE A 534 -8.84 -0.58 -39.63
C ILE A 534 -8.75 -1.00 -38.15
N MET A 535 -9.21 -2.19 -37.79
CA MET A 535 -9.12 -2.68 -36.40
C MET A 535 -7.67 -2.85 -35.95
N ARG A 536 -6.78 -3.40 -36.81
CA ARG A 536 -5.34 -3.49 -36.51
C ARG A 536 -4.68 -2.13 -36.40
N ALA A 537 -5.03 -1.18 -37.27
CA ALA A 537 -4.55 0.19 -37.19
C ALA A 537 -5.02 0.89 -35.91
N GLY A 538 -6.27 0.66 -35.50
CA GLY A 538 -6.81 1.14 -34.23
C GLY A 538 -6.06 0.57 -33.02
N LEU A 539 -5.77 -0.73 -33.00
CA LEU A 539 -4.96 -1.36 -31.97
C LEU A 539 -3.57 -0.70 -31.86
N LYS A 540 -2.86 -0.56 -32.99
CA LYS A 540 -1.54 0.10 -33.03
C LYS A 540 -1.61 1.56 -32.57
N LEU A 541 -2.63 2.32 -33.01
CA LEU A 541 -2.82 3.70 -32.59
C LEU A 541 -3.06 3.79 -31.07
N SER A 542 -3.80 2.84 -30.51
CA SER A 542 -4.09 2.79 -29.08
C SER A 542 -2.84 2.51 -28.25
N GLU A 543 -1.97 1.60 -28.71
CA GLU A 543 -0.66 1.32 -28.11
C GLU A 543 0.28 2.53 -28.17
N GLN A 544 0.37 3.19 -29.34
CA GLN A 544 1.16 4.40 -29.54
C GLN A 544 0.73 5.54 -28.60
N ARG A 545 -0.58 5.69 -28.35
CA ARG A 545 -1.09 6.67 -27.38
C ARG A 545 -0.73 6.29 -25.96
N GLY A 546 -0.83 5.01 -25.59
CA GLY A 546 -0.37 4.54 -24.28
C GLY A 546 1.11 4.88 -24.05
N GLU A 547 1.97 4.65 -25.05
CA GLU A 547 3.39 5.02 -25.01
C GLU A 547 3.59 6.53 -24.89
N ALA A 548 2.85 7.33 -25.67
CA ALA A 548 2.92 8.80 -25.59
C ALA A 548 2.54 9.32 -24.19
N VAL A 549 1.56 8.70 -23.53
CA VAL A 549 1.18 9.01 -22.14
C VAL A 549 2.28 8.60 -21.17
N LYS A 550 2.87 7.40 -21.31
CA LYS A 550 4.04 6.96 -20.50
C LYS A 550 5.16 8.01 -20.57
N GLN A 551 5.55 8.40 -21.79
CA GLN A 551 6.62 9.39 -21.99
C GLN A 551 6.26 10.76 -21.39
N ALA A 552 5.00 11.19 -21.51
CA ALA A 552 4.53 12.43 -20.89
C ALA A 552 4.62 12.40 -19.36
N ILE A 553 4.30 11.26 -18.72
CA ILE A 553 4.41 11.06 -17.27
C ILE A 553 5.88 11.10 -16.84
N LEU A 554 6.77 10.38 -17.54
CA LEU A 554 8.20 10.36 -17.23
C LEU A 554 8.82 11.76 -17.35
N ALA A 555 8.49 12.50 -18.42
CA ALA A 555 8.93 13.87 -18.59
C ALA A 555 8.38 14.80 -17.50
N TYR A 556 7.14 14.58 -17.06
CA TYR A 556 6.53 15.34 -15.96
C TYR A 556 7.19 15.05 -14.61
N ALA A 557 7.44 13.79 -14.28
CA ALA A 557 8.15 13.37 -13.07
C ALA A 557 9.57 13.95 -13.03
N SER A 558 10.30 13.89 -14.15
CA SER A 558 11.64 14.47 -14.30
C SER A 558 11.65 15.98 -14.03
N ARG A 559 10.70 16.74 -14.58
CA ARG A 559 10.56 18.19 -14.31
C ARG A 559 10.25 18.50 -12.84
N LYS A 560 9.58 17.61 -12.13
CA LYS A 560 9.31 17.73 -10.69
C LYS A 560 10.46 17.17 -9.82
N SER A 561 11.53 16.69 -10.44
CA SER A 561 12.64 16.01 -9.78
C SER A 561 12.17 14.85 -8.90
N VAL A 562 11.18 14.09 -9.38
CA VAL A 562 10.64 12.92 -8.68
C VAL A 562 11.21 11.67 -9.30
N ARG A 563 11.75 10.78 -8.45
CA ARG A 563 12.13 9.44 -8.90
C ARG A 563 10.89 8.63 -9.24
N ILE A 564 10.97 7.92 -10.36
CA ILE A 564 9.96 6.96 -10.80
C ILE A 564 10.67 5.84 -11.55
N GLU A 565 10.10 4.64 -11.52
CA GLU A 565 10.63 3.51 -12.27
C GLU A 565 9.83 3.34 -13.56
N ALA A 566 10.48 3.51 -14.71
CA ALA A 566 9.80 3.53 -16.00
C ALA A 566 9.27 2.13 -16.37
N GLU A 567 9.98 1.10 -15.94
CA GLU A 567 9.68 -0.32 -16.13
C GLU A 567 8.42 -0.77 -15.36
N GLN A 568 7.96 0.01 -14.38
CA GLN A 568 6.70 -0.22 -13.66
C GLN A 568 5.46 0.27 -14.43
N ILE A 569 5.66 1.12 -15.44
CA ILE A 569 4.57 1.72 -16.23
C ILE A 569 4.53 1.03 -17.60
N ILE A 570 3.48 0.27 -17.86
CA ILE A 570 3.36 -0.56 -19.05
C ILE A 570 2.23 -0.06 -19.96
N PRO A 571 2.54 0.45 -21.16
CA PRO A 571 1.52 0.79 -22.13
C PRO A 571 0.97 -0.47 -22.79
N VAL A 572 -0.35 -0.53 -22.91
CA VAL A 572 -1.09 -1.66 -23.48
C VAL A 572 -2.08 -1.13 -24.51
N GLY A 573 -2.02 -1.64 -25.74
CA GLY A 573 -3.02 -1.34 -26.75
C GLY A 573 -4.27 -2.19 -26.56
N VAL A 574 -5.42 -1.55 -26.38
CA VAL A 574 -6.73 -2.23 -26.25
C VAL A 574 -7.51 -2.20 -27.56
N GLY A 575 -7.24 -1.21 -28.42
CA GLY A 575 -7.96 -1.03 -29.68
C GLY A 575 -9.42 -0.72 -29.44
N ILE A 576 -10.33 -1.49 -30.05
CA ILE A 576 -11.79 -1.29 -29.92
C ILE A 576 -12.43 -2.18 -28.86
N LYS A 577 -11.63 -2.99 -28.13
CA LYS A 577 -12.12 -3.78 -27.01
C LYS A 577 -12.60 -2.86 -25.89
N GLU A 578 -13.48 -3.36 -25.03
CA GLU A 578 -14.00 -2.63 -23.86
C GLU A 578 -14.52 -1.20 -24.19
N PRO A 579 -15.39 -1.01 -25.18
CA PRO A 579 -15.93 0.31 -25.48
C PRO A 579 -16.87 0.76 -24.36
N VAL A 580 -16.79 2.04 -23.98
CA VAL A 580 -17.79 2.66 -23.08
C VAL A 580 -19.16 2.69 -23.77
N ILE A 581 -19.17 2.98 -25.07
CA ILE A 581 -20.35 2.88 -25.93
C ILE A 581 -20.00 2.00 -27.13
N ALA A 582 -20.54 0.80 -27.16
CA ALA A 582 -20.24 -0.20 -28.18
C ALA A 582 -20.65 0.22 -29.60
N LYS A 583 -21.76 0.95 -29.74
CA LYS A 583 -22.27 1.46 -31.02
C LYS A 583 -22.57 2.97 -30.94
N PRO A 584 -21.55 3.83 -31.05
CA PRO A 584 -21.75 5.28 -31.04
C PRO A 584 -22.57 5.73 -32.25
N THR A 585 -23.53 6.62 -32.00
CA THR A 585 -24.43 7.17 -33.03
C THR A 585 -24.12 8.62 -33.39
N ASN A 586 -23.28 9.29 -32.58
CA ASN A 586 -22.90 10.68 -32.73
C ASN A 586 -21.49 10.94 -32.15
N SER A 587 -20.94 12.12 -32.44
CA SER A 587 -19.57 12.49 -32.04
C SER A 587 -19.38 12.58 -30.51
N ALA A 588 -20.43 12.91 -29.76
CA ALA A 588 -20.35 13.00 -28.29
C ALA A 588 -20.29 11.60 -27.65
N GLU A 589 -21.02 10.63 -28.19
CA GLU A 589 -20.90 9.23 -27.79
C GLU A 589 -19.53 8.65 -28.17
N ALA A 590 -19.08 8.90 -29.39
CA ALA A 590 -17.74 8.49 -29.85
C ALA A 590 -16.62 9.08 -28.99
N ALA A 591 -16.82 10.30 -28.45
CA ALA A 591 -15.87 10.93 -27.54
C ALA A 591 -15.66 10.16 -26.25
N LYS A 592 -16.70 9.50 -25.71
CA LYS A 592 -16.58 8.72 -24.47
C LYS A 592 -15.65 7.50 -24.60
N ASN A 593 -15.44 7.01 -25.83
CA ASN A 593 -14.52 5.91 -26.11
C ASN A 593 -13.06 6.37 -26.27
N ARG A 594 -12.80 7.67 -26.49
CA ARG A 594 -11.45 8.23 -26.69
C ARG A 594 -10.76 8.46 -25.33
N ARG A 595 -10.34 7.36 -24.73
CA ARG A 595 -9.78 7.34 -23.38
C ARG A 595 -8.47 6.58 -23.29
N VAL A 596 -7.69 6.94 -22.28
CA VAL A 596 -6.63 6.10 -21.75
C VAL A 596 -7.01 5.73 -20.33
N GLU A 597 -6.99 4.45 -20.02
CA GLU A 597 -7.27 3.92 -18.69
C GLU A 597 -5.96 3.53 -18.01
N PHE A 598 -5.79 3.95 -16.77
CA PHE A 598 -4.73 3.54 -15.89
C PHE A 598 -5.28 2.46 -14.97
N ALA A 599 -4.68 1.28 -14.97
CA ALA A 599 -5.02 0.20 -14.04
C ALA A 599 -3.77 -0.16 -13.22
N LEU A 600 -3.88 -0.12 -11.90
CA LEU A 600 -2.84 -0.63 -11.00
C LEU A 600 -3.08 -2.13 -10.78
N ILE A 601 -2.16 -2.94 -11.28
CA ILE A 601 -2.29 -4.39 -11.36
C ILE A 601 -1.25 -5.03 -10.45
N LYS A 602 -1.67 -5.98 -9.61
CA LYS A 602 -0.76 -6.83 -8.85
C LYS A 602 0.12 -7.63 -9.81
N ILE A 603 1.41 -7.70 -9.55
CA ILE A 603 2.33 -8.52 -10.36
C ILE A 603 2.98 -9.60 -9.51
N SER A 604 3.35 -10.69 -10.16
CA SER A 604 4.08 -11.79 -9.56
C SER A 604 5.46 -11.35 -9.05
N SER A 605 5.96 -12.06 -8.04
CA SER A 605 7.33 -11.85 -7.54
C SER A 605 8.39 -12.16 -8.61
N GLU A 606 8.10 -13.03 -9.58
CA GLU A 606 9.02 -13.38 -10.68
C GLU A 606 9.29 -12.19 -11.62
N SER A 607 8.27 -11.33 -11.81
CA SER A 607 8.34 -10.09 -12.59
C SER A 607 9.13 -8.97 -11.88
N VAL A 608 9.48 -9.17 -10.60
CA VAL A 608 10.28 -8.25 -9.79
C VAL A 608 11.68 -8.84 -9.53
N ALA A 609 12.71 -8.01 -9.51
CA ALA A 609 14.05 -8.38 -9.16
C ALA A 609 14.17 -8.53 -7.64
N GLU A 610 14.68 -9.70 -7.21
CA GLU A 610 14.92 -9.98 -5.80
C GLU A 610 16.16 -9.22 -5.30
N ALA A 611 16.09 -8.80 -4.03
CA ALA A 611 16.97 -7.81 -3.45
C ALA A 611 17.23 -8.14 -1.98
N ASP A 612 18.50 -8.21 -1.58
CA ASP A 612 18.89 -8.48 -0.17
C ASP A 612 18.38 -7.41 0.79
N PHE A 613 18.27 -6.18 0.30
CA PHE A 613 17.76 -5.02 1.03
C PHE A 613 16.82 -4.23 0.15
N ASP A 614 15.75 -3.70 0.72
CA ASP A 614 14.71 -3.00 -0.01
C ASP A 614 14.82 -1.48 0.11
N PHE A 615 15.20 -0.81 -1.00
CA PHE A 615 15.54 0.62 -1.00
C PHE A 615 15.17 1.38 -2.28
#